data_AF-X1AJ99-F1
#
_entry.id   AF-X1AJ99-F1
#
_cell.length_a   1.000
_cell.length_b   1.000
_cell.length_c   1.000
_cell.angle_alpha   90.00
_cell.angle_beta   90.00
_cell.angle_gamma   90.00
#
_symmetry.space_group_name_H-M   'P 1'
#
loop_
_entity.id
_entity.type
_entity.pdbx_description
1 polymer ?
#
loop_
_entity_poly.entity_id
_entity_poly.type
_entity_poly.pdbx_seq_one_letter_code
_entity_poly.pdbx_strand_id
1 'polypeptide(L)'
;FIEEENTRYWIIRLNKINKTDINIEQKLIDEIPAFLYFLVNEFKARKSRGRLYFSPKEFQTEAGKAIQRHSRNTMRQKIEEHITDLFETHPDSKEIYYTPKTLAEDMNEQKKEISYIRNTVLKKQMKMNPQDDSKYFLIGCRTEQQLELESTNPSYFHKLPKTQMAGIILSKNKILCEL
;
A
#
# COMPACT_ATOMS: atom_id res chain seq x y z
N PHE A 1 10.56 -7.12 1.07
CA PHE A 1 9.16 -7.02 0.64
C PHE A 1 8.47 -8.32 1.02
N ILE A 2 7.47 -8.25 1.91
CA ILE A 2 6.55 -9.36 2.13
C ILE A 2 5.36 -9.12 1.19
N GLU A 3 4.92 -10.16 0.50
CA GLU A 3 3.77 -10.11 -0.42
C GLU A 3 2.51 -9.58 0.29
N GLU A 4 1.61 -8.91 -0.45
CA GLU A 4 0.34 -8.36 0.08
C GLU A 4 -0.53 -9.44 0.75
N GLU A 5 -0.46 -10.67 0.24
CA GLU A 5 -0.98 -11.85 0.90
C GLU A 5 0.20 -12.68 1.42
N ASN A 6 0.41 -12.66 2.73
CA ASN A 6 1.50 -13.42 3.33
C ASN A 6 1.19 -14.91 3.35
N THR A 7 1.88 -15.65 2.50
CA THR A 7 1.73 -17.10 2.32
C THR A 7 2.84 -17.91 2.98
N ARG A 8 3.89 -17.26 3.53
CA ARG A 8 5.15 -17.93 3.93
C ARG A 8 5.56 -17.71 5.38
N TYR A 9 5.17 -16.59 5.98
CA TYR A 9 5.64 -16.19 7.30
C TYR A 9 4.48 -16.16 8.29
N TRP A 10 4.63 -16.86 9.42
CA TRP A 10 3.75 -16.67 10.56
C TRP A 10 4.46 -15.80 11.59
N ILE A 11 4.06 -14.52 11.66
CA ILE A 11 4.66 -13.54 12.54
C ILE A 11 3.79 -13.43 13.78
N ILE A 12 4.33 -13.75 14.96
CA ILE A 12 3.60 -13.69 16.22
C ILE A 12 4.35 -12.75 17.16
N ARG A 13 3.61 -11.84 17.80
CA ARG A 13 4.14 -11.04 18.90
C ARG A 13 3.93 -11.79 20.20
N LEU A 14 5.02 -12.16 20.86
CA LEU A 14 4.95 -12.75 22.19
C LEU A 14 4.79 -11.65 23.25
N ASN A 15 3.95 -11.92 24.25
CA ASN A 15 3.82 -11.06 25.41
C ASN A 15 5.08 -11.16 26.28
N LYS A 16 5.43 -10.06 26.95
CA LYS A 16 6.52 -10.09 27.93
C LYS A 16 6.12 -11.01 29.09
N ILE A 17 7.06 -11.83 29.53
CA ILE A 17 6.89 -12.66 30.71
C ILE A 17 7.02 -11.73 31.93
N ASN A 18 5.92 -11.50 32.65
CA ASN A 18 5.89 -10.57 33.79
C ASN A 18 6.54 -11.13 35.06
N LYS A 19 6.62 -12.45 35.19
CA LYS A 19 7.18 -13.15 36.34
C LYS A 19 8.31 -14.05 35.88
N THR A 20 9.52 -13.74 36.32
CA THR A 20 10.69 -14.59 36.07
C THR A 20 10.56 -15.87 36.89
N ASP A 21 10.65 -17.01 36.21
CA ASP A 21 10.75 -18.33 36.83
C ASP A 21 12.13 -18.89 36.52
N ILE A 22 12.97 -19.02 37.55
CA ILE A 22 14.35 -19.50 37.41
C ILE A 22 14.42 -20.95 36.93
N ASN A 23 13.34 -21.72 37.09
CA ASN A 23 13.28 -23.13 36.74
C ASN A 23 12.47 -23.38 35.45
N ILE A 24 12.19 -22.34 34.65
CA ILE A 24 11.34 -22.46 33.45
C ILE A 24 11.88 -23.49 32.46
N GLU A 25 13.20 -23.57 32.29
CA GLU A 25 13.83 -24.53 31.38
C GLU A 25 13.55 -25.98 31.80
N GLN A 26 13.78 -26.31 33.08
CA GLN A 26 13.52 -27.66 33.59
C GLN A 26 12.04 -28.01 33.47
N LYS A 27 11.14 -27.08 33.79
CA LYS A 27 9.70 -27.28 33.63
C LYS A 27 9.31 -27.56 32.18
N LEU A 28 9.92 -26.86 31.22
CA LEU A 28 9.67 -27.10 29.79
C LEU A 28 10.17 -28.48 29.35
N ILE A 29 11.32 -28.93 29.87
CA ILE A 29 11.85 -30.28 29.61
C ILE A 29 10.92 -31.34 30.18
N ASP A 30 10.49 -31.16 31.43
CA ASP A 30 9.59 -32.08 32.14
C ASP A 30 8.21 -32.16 31.45
N GLU A 31 7.79 -31.11 30.73
CA GLU A 31 6.54 -31.04 29.97
C GLU A 31 6.60 -31.77 28.60
N ILE A 32 7.80 -32.01 28.04
CA ILE A 32 7.96 -32.62 26.70
C ILE A 32 7.15 -33.92 26.56
N PRO A 33 7.19 -34.88 27.51
CA PRO A 33 6.43 -36.14 27.38
C PRO A 33 4.91 -35.90 27.30
N ALA A 34 4.38 -34.97 28.11
CA ALA A 34 2.95 -34.64 28.10
C ALA A 34 2.56 -33.94 26.78
N PHE A 35 3.40 -33.03 26.29
CA PHE A 35 3.20 -32.37 25.01
C PHE A 35 3.19 -33.37 23.84
N LEU A 36 4.12 -34.33 23.82
CA LEU A 36 4.16 -35.40 22.82
C LEU A 36 2.93 -36.31 22.91
N TYR A 37 2.50 -36.67 24.13
CA TYR A 37 1.28 -37.43 24.34
C TYR A 37 0.06 -36.70 23.73
N PHE A 38 -0.06 -35.40 23.99
CA PHE A 38 -1.12 -34.58 23.40
C PHE A 38 -1.06 -34.57 21.87
N LEU A 39 0.12 -34.37 21.27
CA LEU A 39 0.27 -34.35 19.81
C LEU A 39 -0.13 -35.67 19.13
N VAL A 40 0.12 -36.81 19.78
CA VAL A 40 -0.18 -38.13 19.23
C VAL A 40 -1.63 -38.53 19.46
N ASN A 41 -2.18 -38.27 20.64
CA ASN A 41 -3.46 -38.87 21.06
C ASN A 41 -4.64 -37.89 20.97
N GLU A 42 -4.40 -36.59 21.19
CA GLU A 42 -5.47 -35.61 21.37
C GLU A 42 -5.53 -34.59 20.22
N PHE A 43 -4.39 -34.22 19.65
CA PHE A 43 -4.30 -33.20 18.62
C PHE A 43 -4.93 -33.67 17.30
N LYS A 44 -6.03 -33.03 16.91
CA LYS A 44 -6.69 -33.25 15.63
C LYS A 44 -6.26 -32.18 14.64
N ALA A 45 -5.35 -32.56 13.73
CA ALA A 45 -4.90 -31.69 12.66
C ALA A 45 -6.08 -31.34 11.73
N ARG A 46 -6.11 -30.10 11.23
CA ARG A 46 -7.13 -29.66 10.26
C ARG A 46 -6.91 -30.38 8.93
N LYS A 47 -7.97 -30.55 8.12
CA LYS A 47 -7.80 -31.08 6.76
C LYS A 47 -6.98 -30.09 5.92
N SER A 48 -5.99 -30.60 5.19
CA SER A 48 -5.25 -29.79 4.21
C SER A 48 -6.20 -29.21 3.16
N ARG A 49 -5.98 -27.95 2.76
CA ARG A 49 -6.79 -27.26 1.74
C ARG A 49 -6.02 -27.08 0.42
N GLY A 50 -5.01 -27.92 0.18
CA GLY A 50 -4.22 -27.94 -1.06
C GLY A 50 -2.75 -27.58 -0.82
N ARG A 51 -2.18 -26.71 -1.67
CA ARG A 51 -0.76 -26.30 -1.57
C ARG A 51 -0.44 -25.60 -0.25
N LEU A 52 -1.38 -24.81 0.27
CA LEU A 52 -1.27 -24.19 1.58
C LEU A 52 -2.12 -24.99 2.57
N TYR A 53 -1.49 -25.42 3.67
CA TYR A 53 -2.19 -26.12 4.74
C TYR A 53 -3.18 -25.21 5.47
N PHE A 54 -2.80 -23.94 5.64
CA PHE A 54 -3.62 -22.87 6.22
C PHE A 54 -3.90 -21.79 5.18
N SER A 55 -5.08 -21.18 5.22
CA SER A 55 -5.37 -19.96 4.47
C SER A 55 -4.56 -18.81 5.04
N PRO A 56 -4.00 -17.89 4.23
CA PRO A 56 -3.30 -16.69 4.71
C PRO A 56 -4.07 -15.92 5.77
N LYS A 57 -5.39 -15.83 5.63
CA LYS A 57 -6.28 -15.16 6.60
C LYS A 57 -6.28 -15.81 7.99
N GLU A 58 -5.97 -17.10 8.10
CA GLU A 58 -5.96 -17.82 9.39
C GLU A 58 -4.72 -17.52 10.23
N PHE A 59 -3.59 -17.16 9.60
CA PHE A 59 -2.34 -16.87 10.31
C PHE A 59 -1.85 -15.43 10.12
N GLN A 60 -2.65 -14.58 9.48
CA GLN A 60 -2.41 -13.15 9.39
C GLN A 60 -2.66 -12.48 10.74
N THR A 61 -1.58 -12.08 11.42
CA THR A 61 -1.64 -11.36 12.69
C THR A 61 -1.48 -9.85 12.48
N GLU A 62 -1.85 -9.03 13.48
CA GLU A 62 -1.61 -7.58 13.45
C GLU A 62 -0.11 -7.25 13.37
N ALA A 63 0.74 -8.01 14.07
CA ALA A 63 2.18 -7.87 13.96
C ALA A 63 2.68 -8.18 12.53
N GLY A 64 2.13 -9.21 11.89
CA GLY A 64 2.42 -9.55 10.50
C GLY A 64 1.98 -8.45 9.53
N LYS A 65 0.79 -7.86 9.74
CA LYS A 65 0.29 -6.72 8.94
C LYS A 65 1.20 -5.52 9.11
N ALA A 66 1.61 -5.21 10.34
CA ALA A 66 2.52 -4.11 10.62
C ALA A 66 3.85 -4.33 9.87
N ILE A 67 4.49 -5.49 9.98
CA ILE A 67 5.75 -5.75 9.27
C ILE A 67 5.56 -5.67 7.76
N GLN A 68 4.48 -6.22 7.19
CA GLN A 68 4.17 -6.07 5.77
C GLN A 68 4.11 -4.60 5.35
N ARG A 69 3.33 -3.78 6.07
CA ARG A 69 3.20 -2.33 5.82
C ARG A 69 4.55 -1.63 5.86
N HIS A 70 5.35 -1.86 6.90
CA HIS A 70 6.68 -1.23 7.04
C HIS A 70 7.71 -1.79 6.06
N SER A 71 7.53 -3.00 5.54
CA SER A 71 8.40 -3.59 4.51
C SER A 71 8.11 -3.08 3.10
N ARG A 72 7.04 -2.29 2.92
CA ARG A 72 6.74 -1.62 1.65
C ARG A 72 7.84 -0.61 1.36
N ASN A 73 7.95 -0.27 0.09
CA ASN A 73 8.92 0.68 -0.39
C ASN A 73 8.70 2.06 0.28
N THR A 74 9.76 2.68 0.79
CA THR A 74 9.68 3.98 1.46
C THR A 74 9.16 5.08 0.53
N MET A 75 9.58 5.08 -0.74
CA MET A 75 9.07 6.03 -1.73
C MET A 75 7.59 5.80 -2.03
N ARG A 76 7.13 4.53 -2.05
CA ARG A 76 5.69 4.21 -2.17
C ARG A 76 4.90 4.77 -0.99
N GLN A 77 5.37 4.55 0.24
CA GLN A 77 4.73 5.07 1.45
C GLN A 77 4.62 6.60 1.41
N LYS A 78 5.72 7.29 1.08
CA LYS A 78 5.71 8.76 0.94
C LYS A 78 4.70 9.25 -0.11
N ILE A 79 4.60 8.56 -1.25
CA ILE A 79 3.64 8.89 -2.30
C ILE A 79 2.21 8.67 -1.78
N GLU A 80 1.93 7.54 -1.13
CA GLU A 80 0.61 7.23 -0.53
C GLU A 80 0.19 8.28 0.51
N GLU A 81 1.10 8.67 1.40
CA GLU A 81 0.89 9.73 2.41
C GLU A 81 0.59 11.08 1.74
N HIS A 82 1.45 11.51 0.82
CA HIS A 82 1.26 12.79 0.12
C HIS A 82 -0.08 12.87 -0.62
N ILE A 83 -0.49 11.78 -1.28
CA ILE A 83 -1.78 11.75 -1.98
C ILE A 83 -2.95 11.75 -1.00
N THR A 84 -2.81 11.10 0.14
CA THR A 84 -3.82 11.11 1.20
C THR A 84 -4.04 12.54 1.72
N ASP A 85 -2.96 13.24 2.05
CA ASP A 85 -3.00 14.65 2.50
C ASP A 85 -3.68 15.57 1.46
N LEU A 86 -3.41 15.32 0.16
CA LEU A 86 -4.03 16.09 -0.92
C LEU A 86 -5.54 15.88 -1.00
N PHE A 87 -6.04 14.65 -0.81
CA PHE A 87 -7.47 14.37 -0.78
C PHE A 87 -8.15 14.89 0.49
N GLU A 88 -7.45 14.94 1.61
CA GLU A 88 -7.95 15.57 2.84
C GLU A 88 -8.06 17.09 2.69
N THR A 89 -7.08 17.70 2.03
CA THR A 89 -7.09 19.15 1.73
C THR A 89 -8.16 19.52 0.71
N HIS A 90 -8.55 18.57 -0.16
CA HIS A 90 -9.53 18.79 -1.23
C HIS A 90 -10.62 17.71 -1.23
N PRO A 91 -11.54 17.75 -0.24
CA PRO A 91 -12.51 16.68 -0.01
C PRO A 91 -13.48 16.45 -1.18
N ASP A 92 -13.75 17.49 -1.97
CA ASP A 92 -14.65 17.47 -3.14
C ASP A 92 -13.99 16.84 -4.39
N SER A 93 -12.67 16.70 -4.39
CA SER A 93 -11.93 16.15 -5.52
C SER A 93 -12.02 14.61 -5.53
N LYS A 94 -12.58 14.05 -6.61
CA LYS A 94 -12.65 12.59 -6.84
C LYS A 94 -11.37 12.04 -7.47
N GLU A 95 -10.67 12.88 -8.22
CA GLU A 95 -9.45 12.53 -8.96
C GLU A 95 -8.42 13.66 -8.86
N ILE A 96 -7.15 13.27 -8.78
CA ILE A 96 -6.01 14.19 -8.80
C ILE A 96 -5.04 13.73 -9.89
N TYR A 97 -4.53 14.68 -10.67
CA TYR A 97 -3.67 14.41 -11.81
C TYR A 97 -2.25 14.84 -11.53
N TYR A 98 -1.30 13.90 -11.69
CA TYR A 98 0.11 14.15 -11.46
C TYR A 98 0.96 13.65 -12.61
N THR A 99 2.00 14.42 -12.95
CA THR A 99 3.16 13.88 -13.67
C THR A 99 4.17 13.36 -12.66
N PRO A 100 5.00 12.35 -12.98
CA PRO A 100 6.07 11.90 -12.08
C PRO A 100 7.04 13.02 -11.69
N LYS A 101 7.17 14.05 -12.53
CA LYS A 101 8.01 15.21 -12.27
C LYS A 101 7.36 16.13 -11.23
N THR A 102 6.11 16.54 -11.44
CA THR A 102 5.40 17.42 -10.49
C THR A 102 5.20 16.74 -9.15
N LEU A 103 4.96 15.42 -9.15
CA LEU A 103 4.86 14.64 -7.91
C LEU A 103 6.17 14.66 -7.12
N ALA A 104 7.31 14.48 -7.82
CA ALA A 104 8.62 14.57 -7.18
C ALA A 104 8.91 15.99 -6.68
N GLU A 105 8.51 17.03 -7.42
CA GLU A 105 8.71 18.43 -7.02
C GLU A 105 7.89 18.78 -5.77
N ASP A 106 6.61 18.40 -5.71
CA ASP A 106 5.74 18.64 -4.57
C ASP A 106 6.19 17.88 -3.31
N MET A 107 6.74 16.68 -3.49
CA MET A 107 7.35 15.89 -2.41
C MET A 107 8.78 16.32 -2.05
N ASN A 108 9.32 17.35 -2.71
CA ASN A 108 10.70 17.82 -2.56
C ASN A 108 11.76 16.71 -2.78
N GLU A 109 11.50 15.81 -3.71
CA GLU A 109 12.38 14.72 -4.08
C GLU A 109 13.40 15.12 -5.17
N GLN A 110 14.57 14.48 -5.14
CA GLN A 110 15.64 14.81 -6.08
C GLN A 110 15.26 14.45 -7.52
N LYS A 111 15.72 15.21 -8.52
CA LYS A 111 15.46 14.94 -9.95
C LYS A 111 15.80 13.50 -10.38
N LYS A 112 16.82 12.89 -9.78
CA LYS A 112 17.24 11.50 -10.08
C LYS A 112 16.17 10.47 -9.69
N GLU A 113 15.32 10.79 -8.71
CA GLU A 113 14.25 9.92 -8.22
C GLU A 113 13.04 9.89 -9.18
N ILE A 114 12.91 10.85 -10.11
CA ILE A 114 11.77 10.90 -11.05
C ILE A 114 11.65 9.62 -11.88
N SER A 115 12.77 9.06 -12.33
CA SER A 115 12.76 7.79 -13.09
C SER A 115 12.37 6.61 -12.21
N TYR A 116 12.85 6.61 -10.95
CA TYR A 116 12.53 5.58 -9.96
C TYR A 116 11.05 5.61 -9.59
N ILE A 117 10.52 6.79 -9.29
CA ILE A 117 9.09 7.04 -9.03
C ILE A 117 8.26 6.53 -10.20
N ARG A 118 8.57 6.95 -11.44
CA ARG A 118 7.84 6.53 -12.64
C ARG A 118 7.86 5.01 -12.84
N ASN A 119 9.05 4.43 -12.93
CA ASN A 119 9.23 3.08 -13.45
C ASN A 119 9.10 2.00 -12.37
N THR A 120 9.55 2.28 -11.14
CA THR A 120 9.58 1.31 -10.06
C THR A 120 8.37 1.45 -9.16
N VAL A 121 8.02 2.67 -8.74
CA VAL A 121 6.94 2.85 -7.77
C VAL A 121 5.59 2.86 -8.47
N LEU A 122 5.33 3.84 -9.34
CA LEU A 122 4.02 4.01 -9.98
C LEU A 122 3.69 2.85 -10.92
N LYS A 123 4.60 2.50 -11.85
CA LYS A 123 4.35 1.45 -12.84
C LYS A 123 4.39 0.02 -12.27
N LYS A 124 5.44 -0.35 -11.52
CA LYS A 124 5.62 -1.74 -11.05
C LYS A 124 4.91 -2.03 -9.73
N GLN A 125 5.02 -1.15 -8.74
CA GLN A 125 4.47 -1.42 -7.41
C GLN A 125 2.99 -1.03 -7.31
N MET A 126 2.62 0.16 -7.78
CA MET A 126 1.23 0.66 -7.74
C MET A 126 0.41 0.30 -8.99
N LYS A 127 1.02 -0.37 -9.96
CA LYS A 127 0.37 -0.85 -11.21
C LYS A 127 -0.42 0.26 -11.92
N MET A 128 0.11 1.48 -11.88
CA MET A 128 -0.49 2.64 -12.52
C MET A 128 -0.05 2.72 -13.97
N ASN A 129 -1.02 2.87 -14.85
CA ASN A 129 -0.77 3.12 -16.27
C ASN A 129 -0.89 4.61 -16.54
N PRO A 130 0.03 5.20 -17.31
CA PRO A 130 -0.16 6.54 -17.86
C PRO A 130 -1.45 6.57 -18.67
N GLN A 131 -2.19 7.66 -18.60
CA GLN A 131 -3.34 7.85 -19.48
C GLN A 131 -2.87 8.40 -20.83
N ASP A 132 -3.36 7.82 -21.91
CA ASP A 132 -3.10 8.31 -23.27
C ASP A 132 -3.79 9.67 -23.46
N ASP A 133 -2.99 10.68 -23.79
CA ASP A 133 -3.40 11.98 -24.35
C ASP A 133 -4.50 12.76 -23.62
N SER A 134 -4.36 12.97 -22.32
CA SER A 134 -5.09 14.04 -21.62
C SER A 134 -4.22 15.29 -21.56
N LYS A 135 -4.71 16.39 -22.16
CA LYS A 135 -4.13 17.73 -22.04
C LYS A 135 -4.19 18.14 -20.57
N TYR A 136 -3.09 18.06 -19.83
CA TYR A 136 -3.08 18.40 -18.41
C TYR A 136 -2.75 19.88 -18.17
N PHE A 137 -3.58 20.49 -17.34
CA PHE A 137 -3.34 21.78 -16.70
C PHE A 137 -2.41 21.55 -15.48
N LEU A 138 -1.44 22.44 -15.30
CA LEU A 138 -0.66 22.53 -14.07
C LEU A 138 -1.64 22.82 -12.90
N ILE A 139 -1.56 22.01 -11.85
CA ILE A 139 -2.22 22.12 -10.53
C ILE A 139 -3.51 22.95 -10.51
N GLY A 140 -4.64 22.26 -10.47
CA GLY A 140 -5.91 22.84 -10.04
C GLY A 140 -6.84 21.71 -9.62
N CYS A 141 -7.29 21.71 -8.36
CA CYS A 141 -8.42 20.89 -7.95
C CYS A 141 -9.63 21.25 -8.81
N ARG A 142 -10.11 20.29 -9.60
CA ARG A 142 -11.27 20.48 -10.46
C ARG A 142 -12.54 20.27 -9.64
N THR A 143 -13.37 21.30 -9.55
CA THR A 143 -14.75 21.17 -9.04
C THR A 143 -15.68 20.70 -10.16
N GLU A 144 -16.83 20.09 -9.82
CA GLU A 144 -17.82 19.61 -10.81
C GLU A 144 -18.29 20.73 -11.77
N GLN A 145 -18.34 21.98 -11.31
CA GLN A 145 -18.69 23.15 -12.13
C GLN A 145 -17.67 23.45 -13.24
N GLN A 146 -16.39 23.13 -13.05
CA GLN A 146 -15.35 23.37 -14.05
C GLN A 146 -15.37 22.33 -15.17
N LEU A 147 -15.91 21.14 -14.91
CA LEU A 147 -16.10 20.10 -15.93
C LEU A 147 -17.25 20.44 -16.90
N GLU A 148 -18.31 21.12 -16.41
CA GLU A 148 -19.45 21.53 -17.25
C GLU A 148 -19.12 22.71 -18.19
N LEU A 149 -18.29 23.67 -17.73
CA LEU A 149 -17.87 24.83 -18.52
C LEU A 149 -16.97 24.45 -19.73
N GLU A 150 -16.24 23.33 -19.66
CA GLU A 150 -15.43 22.81 -20.76
C GLU A 150 -16.29 22.25 -21.91
N SER A 151 -17.51 21.79 -21.62
CA SER A 151 -18.42 21.24 -22.63
C SER A 151 -19.06 22.31 -23.52
N THR A 152 -19.09 23.57 -23.07
CA THR A 152 -19.89 24.64 -23.68
C THR A 152 -19.10 25.75 -24.37
N ASN A 153 -17.80 25.92 -24.09
CA ASN A 153 -17.01 27.00 -24.74
C ASN A 153 -15.55 26.61 -25.09
N PRO A 154 -15.27 26.12 -26.31
CA PRO A 154 -13.95 25.67 -26.76
C PRO A 154 -12.93 26.81 -27.04
N SER A 155 -13.29 28.06 -26.82
CA SER A 155 -12.45 29.24 -27.13
C SER A 155 -11.41 29.56 -26.04
N TYR A 156 -11.52 28.97 -24.84
CA TYR A 156 -10.56 29.16 -23.74
C TYR A 156 -9.26 28.35 -23.90
N PHE A 157 -9.16 27.47 -24.90
CA PHE A 157 -8.03 26.57 -25.13
C PHE A 157 -6.73 27.25 -25.60
N HIS A 158 -6.71 28.58 -25.81
CA HIS A 158 -5.62 29.27 -26.52
C HIS A 158 -4.59 30.03 -25.67
N LYS A 159 -4.67 30.05 -24.32
CA LYS A 159 -3.76 30.90 -23.51
C LYS A 159 -2.85 30.20 -22.49
N LEU A 160 -2.60 28.90 -22.61
CA LEU A 160 -1.57 28.23 -21.79
C LEU A 160 -0.64 27.37 -22.65
N PRO A 161 0.67 27.34 -22.37
CA PRO A 161 1.66 26.70 -23.23
C PRO A 161 1.36 25.21 -23.35
N LYS A 162 1.06 24.78 -24.58
CA LYS A 162 0.79 23.39 -24.94
C LYS A 162 2.04 22.55 -24.65
N THR A 163 1.98 21.73 -23.60
CA THR A 163 3.02 20.72 -23.36
C THR A 163 2.33 19.36 -23.24
N GLN A 164 2.51 18.51 -24.25
CA GLN A 164 2.09 17.10 -24.20
C GLN A 164 2.97 16.37 -23.17
N MET A 165 2.39 15.99 -22.03
CA MET A 165 3.06 15.18 -21.01
C MET A 165 2.09 14.14 -20.48
N ALA A 166 2.50 12.87 -20.52
CA ALA A 166 1.73 11.75 -19.99
C ALA A 166 1.62 11.85 -18.46
N GLY A 167 0.40 12.09 -17.97
CA GLY A 167 0.04 12.12 -16.55
C GLY A 167 -0.55 10.79 -16.07
N ILE A 168 -0.71 10.67 -14.75
CA ILE A 168 -1.33 9.52 -14.08
C ILE A 168 -2.55 10.02 -13.29
N ILE A 169 -3.68 9.33 -13.41
CA ILE A 169 -4.89 9.56 -12.58
C ILE A 169 -4.74 8.85 -11.25
N LEU A 170 -4.89 9.60 -10.17
CA LEU A 170 -5.04 9.10 -8.82
C LEU A 170 -6.52 9.23 -8.44
N SER A 171 -7.23 8.10 -8.33
CA SER A 171 -8.65 8.07 -7.93
C SER A 171 -8.76 7.68 -6.46
N LYS A 172 -9.63 8.37 -5.73
CA LYS A 172 -9.93 8.12 -4.31
C LYS A 172 -10.21 6.64 -4.01
N ASN A 173 -10.95 5.95 -4.90
CA ASN A 173 -11.30 4.54 -4.74
C ASN A 173 -10.17 3.55 -5.08
N LYS A 174 -9.16 3.97 -5.85
CA LYS A 174 -8.06 3.07 -6.28
C LYS A 174 -6.90 3.04 -5.28
N ILE A 175 -6.82 4.06 -4.43
CA ILE A 175 -5.71 4.26 -3.48
C ILE A 175 -6.16 3.91 -2.05
N LEU A 176 -7.40 4.27 -1.68
CA LEU A 176 -7.95 3.97 -0.35
C LEU A 176 -8.41 2.52 -0.17
N CYS A 177 -8.59 1.75 -1.26
CA CYS A 177 -8.95 0.32 -1.16
C CYS A 177 -7.78 -0.60 -0.76
N GLU A 178 -6.53 -0.11 -0.69
CA GLU A 178 -5.33 -0.89 -0.31
C GLU A 178 -4.77 -0.56 1.10
N LEU A 179 -5.48 0.29 1.87
CA LEU A 179 -5.20 0.62 3.28
C LEU A 179 -6.08 -0.18 4.23
#